data_AF-A0AA44WMV7-F1
#
_entry.id   AF-A0AA44WMV7-F1
#
_cell.length_a   1.000
_cell.length_b   1.000
_cell.length_c   1.000
_cell.angle_alpha   90.00
_cell.angle_beta   90.00
_cell.angle_gamma   90.00
#
_symmetry.space_group_name_H-M   'P 1'
#
loop_
_entity.id
_entity.type
_entity.pdbx_description
1 polymer ?
#
loop_
_entity_poly.entity_id
_entity_poly.type
_entity_poly.pdbx_seq_one_letter_code
_entity_poly.pdbx_strand_id
1 'polypeptide(L)'
;MFIGGRFMLGFVVSFCLVSAAYYVSEMSHPKWRGYHTGLYNCMLWLGATVASWTIFGCSKWDNPYAFRIPIWGQLFSSIIVGVGVFFVPESPRWLIANGKIEQARAMLAKYHGEGQ
;
A
#
# COMPACT_ATOMS: atom_id res chain seq x y z
N MET A 1 6.43 -2.60 -26.44
CA MET A 1 5.73 -3.30 -25.32
C MET A 1 6.26 -2.88 -23.95
N PHE A 2 7.58 -2.89 -23.71
CA PHE A 2 8.18 -2.56 -22.40
C PHE A 2 7.92 -1.12 -21.90
N ILE A 3 7.91 -0.12 -22.80
CA ILE A 3 7.64 1.29 -22.46
C ILE A 3 6.20 1.52 -21.97
N GLY A 4 5.23 0.90 -22.64
CA GLY A 4 3.80 1.01 -22.31
C GLY A 4 3.48 0.34 -20.98
N GLY A 5 4.08 -0.82 -20.72
CA GLY A 5 3.99 -1.50 -19.41
C GLY A 5 4.56 -0.64 -18.28
N ARG A 6 5.71 0.01 -18.47
CA ARG A 6 6.28 0.92 -17.47
C ARG A 6 5.41 2.15 -17.21
N PHE A 7 4.81 2.71 -18.26
CA PHE A 7 3.91 3.86 -18.10
C PHE A 7 2.68 3.48 -17.26
N MET A 8 2.03 2.36 -17.58
CA MET A 8 0.86 1.88 -16.86
C MET A 8 1.18 1.49 -15.42
N LEU A 9 2.33 0.84 -15.18
CA LEU A 9 2.82 0.55 -13.83
C LEU A 9 3.06 1.82 -13.01
N GLY A 10 3.71 2.84 -13.60
CA GLY A 10 3.96 4.11 -12.92
C GLY A 10 2.66 4.84 -12.54
N PHE A 11 1.68 4.81 -13.43
CA PHE A 11 0.35 5.39 -13.18
C PHE A 11 -0.35 4.68 -12.01
N VAL A 12 -0.43 3.35 -12.05
CA VAL A 12 -1.10 2.55 -11.01
C VAL A 12 -0.42 2.73 -9.65
N VAL A 13 0.91 2.66 -9.60
CA VAL A 13 1.68 2.84 -8.35
C VAL A 13 1.41 4.21 -7.72
N SER A 14 1.34 5.27 -8.54
CA SER A 14 1.08 6.62 -8.04
C SER A 14 -0.30 6.72 -7.39
N PHE A 15 -1.33 6.13 -8.01
CA PHE A 15 -2.67 6.07 -7.41
C PHE A 15 -2.67 5.30 -6.09
N CYS A 16 -2.05 4.12 -6.04
CA CYS A 16 -1.97 3.32 -4.82
C CYS A 16 -1.26 4.07 -3.68
N LEU A 17 -0.16 4.77 -3.97
CA LEU A 17 0.62 5.50 -2.97
C LEU A 17 -0.20 6.62 -2.31
N VAL A 18 -0.98 7.33 -3.12
CA VAL A 18 -1.85 8.42 -2.67
C VAL A 18 -3.01 7.85 -1.86
N SER A 19 -3.73 6.86 -2.39
CA SER A 19 -4.86 6.23 -1.71
C SER A 19 -4.46 5.61 -0.36
N ALA A 20 -3.31 4.94 -0.29
CA ALA A 20 -2.82 4.33 0.95
C ALA A 20 -2.48 5.38 2.02
N ALA A 21 -1.83 6.49 1.64
CA ALA A 21 -1.53 7.57 2.57
C ALA A 21 -2.80 8.23 3.12
N TYR A 22 -3.81 8.47 2.28
CA TYR A 22 -5.11 8.96 2.71
C TYR A 22 -5.78 7.98 3.68
N TYR A 23 -5.82 6.69 3.33
CA TYR A 23 -6.42 5.65 4.14
C TYR A 23 -5.80 5.55 5.55
N VAL A 24 -4.46 5.54 5.64
CA VAL A 24 -3.73 5.53 6.92
C VAL A 24 -4.04 6.80 7.74
N SER A 25 -4.13 7.95 7.09
CA SER A 25 -4.44 9.21 7.76
C SER A 25 -5.89 9.31 8.26
N GLU A 26 -6.82 8.59 7.62
CA GLU A 26 -8.25 8.55 7.98
C GLU A 26 -8.57 7.54 9.07
N MET A 27 -7.82 6.43 9.14
CA MET A 27 -8.04 5.42 10.16
C MET A 27 -7.25 5.68 11.46
N SER A 28 -6.17 6.44 11.39
CA SER A 28 -5.33 6.70 12.56
C SER A 28 -5.99 7.65 13.55
N HIS A 29 -6.01 7.24 14.82
CA HIS A 29 -6.51 8.07 15.92
C HIS A 29 -5.71 9.38 16.00
N PRO A 30 -6.36 10.56 16.18
CA PRO A 30 -5.69 11.87 16.09
C PRO A 30 -4.43 12.00 16.95
N LYS A 31 -4.41 11.30 18.09
CA LYS A 31 -3.29 11.26 19.06
C LYS A 31 -2.05 10.49 18.55
N TRP A 32 -2.22 9.53 17.64
CA TRP A 32 -1.15 8.65 17.12
C TRP A 32 -0.92 8.79 15.62
N ARG A 33 -1.58 9.74 14.97
CA ARG A 33 -1.50 9.95 13.52
C ARG A 33 -0.08 10.19 13.04
N GLY A 34 0.73 10.93 13.80
CA GLY A 34 2.14 11.16 13.46
C GLY A 34 2.98 9.87 13.42
N TYR A 35 2.74 8.97 14.36
CA TYR A 35 3.42 7.67 14.42
C TYR A 35 3.04 6.77 13.23
N HIS A 36 1.76 6.70 12.89
CA HIS A 36 1.26 5.88 11.77
C HIS A 36 1.75 6.40 10.41
N THR A 37 1.74 7.72 10.20
CA THR A 37 2.28 8.32 8.97
C THR A 37 3.80 8.16 8.88
N GLY A 38 4.52 8.23 10.00
CA GLY A 38 5.95 7.93 10.06
C GLY A 38 6.24 6.49 9.67
N LEU A 39 5.50 5.53 10.24
CA LEU A 39 5.62 4.11 9.95
C LEU A 39 5.35 3.80 8.47
N TYR A 40 4.35 4.45 7.87
CA TYR A 40 4.05 4.32 6.45
C TYR A 40 5.24 4.75 5.57
N ASN A 41 5.83 5.92 5.85
CA ASN A 41 7.00 6.40 5.11
C ASN A 41 8.22 5.48 5.29
N CYS A 42 8.46 4.97 6.51
CA CYS A 42 9.52 4.00 6.75
C CYS A 42 9.33 2.73 5.91
N MET A 43 8.11 2.22 5.81
CA MET A 43 7.81 1.03 5.02
C MET A 43 8.09 1.23 3.51
N LEU A 44 7.80 2.42 2.99
CA LEU A 44 8.12 2.77 1.60
C LEU A 44 9.62 2.71 1.32
N TRP A 45 10.44 3.30 2.19
CA TRP A 45 11.90 3.27 2.05
C TRP A 45 12.46 1.86 2.23
N LEU A 46 11.96 1.10 3.20
CA LEU A 46 12.34 -0.31 3.38
C LEU A 46 12.06 -1.15 2.12
N GLY A 47 10.88 -0.98 1.51
CA GLY A 47 10.54 -1.65 0.26
C GLY A 47 11.51 -1.30 -0.88
N ALA A 48 11.86 -0.02 -1.01
CA ALA A 48 12.84 0.43 -2.00
C ALA A 48 14.25 -0.14 -1.75
N THR A 49 14.67 -0.26 -0.48
CA THR A 49 15.94 -0.87 -0.10
C THR A 49 15.99 -2.35 -0.47
N VAL A 50 14.92 -3.11 -0.18
CA VAL A 50 14.83 -4.54 -0.53
C VAL A 50 14.83 -4.75 -2.04
N ALA A 51 14.11 -3.90 -2.79
CA ALA A 51 14.12 -3.94 -4.25
C ALA A 51 15.53 -3.68 -4.82
N SER A 52 16.22 -2.67 -4.29
CA SER A 52 17.59 -2.33 -4.71
C SER A 52 18.58 -3.46 -4.41
N TRP A 53 18.46 -4.11 -3.25
CA TRP A 53 19.26 -5.28 -2.89
C TRP A 53 19.01 -6.47 -3.83
N THR A 54 17.75 -6.70 -4.21
CA THR A 54 17.38 -7.78 -5.15
C THR A 54 17.99 -7.55 -6.53
N ILE A 55 17.99 -6.30 -7.01
CA ILE A 55 18.62 -5.91 -8.28
C ILE A 55 20.15 -6.06 -8.19
N PHE A 56 20.76 -5.65 -7.08
CA PHE A 56 22.19 -5.83 -6.84
C PHE A 56 22.60 -7.32 -6.87
N GLY A 57 21.80 -8.19 -6.24
CA GLY A 57 22.01 -9.64 -6.28
C GLY A 57 21.91 -10.22 -7.70
N CYS A 58 20.93 -9.76 -8.49
CA CYS A 58 20.77 -10.18 -9.88
C CYS A 58 21.88 -9.66 -10.81
N SER A 59 22.45 -8.48 -10.52
CA SER A 59 23.54 -7.89 -11.30
C SER A 59 24.83 -8.73 -11.26
N LYS A 60 25.03 -9.54 -10.20
CA LYS A 60 26.16 -10.47 -10.09
C LYS A 60 25.97 -11.77 -10.87
N TRP A 61 24.79 -12.02 -11.45
CA TRP A 61 24.50 -13.22 -12.24
C TRP A 61 24.60 -12.93 -13.74
N ASP A 62 25.56 -13.57 -14.40
CA ASP A 62 25.82 -13.43 -15.84
C ASP A 62 24.86 -14.29 -16.68
N ASN A 63 23.56 -14.09 -16.46
CA ASN A 63 22.50 -14.84 -17.13
C ASN A 63 21.52 -13.86 -17.80
N PRO A 64 21.23 -13.99 -19.11
CA PRO A 64 20.33 -13.09 -19.83
C PRO A 64 18.90 -13.03 -19.26
N TYR A 65 18.52 -13.94 -18.36
CA TYR A 65 17.20 -13.94 -17.70
C TYR A 65 17.17 -13.23 -16.34
N ALA A 66 18.31 -12.73 -15.83
CA ALA A 66 18.40 -12.11 -14.51
C ALA A 66 17.44 -10.91 -14.32
N PHE A 67 17.11 -10.20 -15.40
CA PHE A 67 16.14 -9.09 -15.37
C PHE A 67 14.70 -9.51 -15.04
N ARG A 68 14.35 -10.80 -15.15
CA ARG A 68 13.00 -11.29 -14.85
C ARG A 68 12.77 -11.46 -13.36
N ILE A 69 13.81 -11.75 -12.58
CA ILE A 69 13.73 -11.97 -11.14
C ILE A 69 13.11 -10.76 -10.40
N PRO A 70 13.55 -9.50 -10.62
CA PRO A 70 12.91 -8.35 -9.99
C PRO A 70 11.47 -8.13 -10.50
N ILE A 71 11.16 -8.49 -11.75
CA ILE A 71 9.79 -8.41 -12.29
C ILE A 71 8.87 -9.40 -11.56
N TRP A 72 9.31 -10.63 -11.34
CA TRP A 72 8.56 -11.61 -10.54
C TRP A 72 8.42 -11.18 -9.07
N GLY A 73 9.46 -10.59 -8.49
CA GLY A 73 9.39 -10.02 -7.14
C GLY A 73 8.38 -8.87 -7.03
N GLN A 74 8.31 -8.01 -8.04
CA GLN A 74 7.33 -6.92 -8.09
C GLN A 74 5.90 -7.43 -8.33
N LEU A 75 5.74 -8.50 -9.11
CA LEU A 75 4.43 -9.15 -9.29
C LEU A 75 3.95 -9.75 -7.96
N PHE A 76 4.84 -10.45 -7.24
CA PHE A 76 4.53 -11.05 -5.95
C PHE A 76 4.08 -10.02 -4.91
N SER A 77 4.81 -8.92 -4.77
CA SER A 77 4.43 -7.86 -3.83
C SER A 77 3.09 -7.21 -4.20
N SER A 78 2.82 -7.05 -5.49
CA SER A 78 1.55 -6.49 -6.00
C SER A 78 0.37 -7.42 -5.74
N ILE A 79 0.56 -8.74 -5.85
CA ILE A 79 -0.47 -9.75 -5.51
C ILE A 79 -0.79 -9.70 -4.02
N ILE A 80 0.22 -9.62 -3.16
CA ILE A 80 0.01 -9.52 -1.70
C ILE A 80 -0.82 -8.29 -1.35
N VAL A 81 -0.49 -7.13 -1.93
CA VAL A 81 -1.27 -5.90 -1.71
C VAL A 81 -2.69 -6.04 -2.26
N GLY A 82 -2.85 -6.62 -3.45
CA GLY A 82 -4.16 -6.83 -4.07
C GLY A 82 -5.06 -7.75 -3.24
N VAL A 83 -4.53 -8.83 -2.68
CA VAL A 83 -5.26 -9.71 -1.76
C VAL A 83 -5.53 -9.01 -0.43
N GLY A 84 -4.56 -8.26 0.09
CA GLY A 84 -4.68 -7.52 1.35
C GLY A 84 -5.81 -6.50 1.34
N VAL A 85 -6.06 -5.83 0.21
CA VAL A 85 -7.16 -4.85 0.07
C VAL A 85 -8.52 -5.47 0.36
N PHE A 86 -8.76 -6.75 0.06
CA PHE A 86 -10.04 -7.40 0.36
C PHE A 86 -10.29 -7.64 1.85
N PHE A 87 -9.24 -7.69 2.67
CA PHE A 87 -9.34 -7.89 4.11
C PHE A 87 -9.40 -6.59 4.91
N VAL A 88 -9.18 -5.45 4.24
CA VAL A 88 -9.03 -4.15 4.88
C VAL A 88 -10.40 -3.44 4.89
N PRO A 89 -10.94 -3.04 6.06
CA PRO A 89 -12.27 -2.43 6.15
C PRO A 89 -12.29 -1.06 5.45
N GLU A 90 -13.41 -0.69 4.81
CA GLU A 90 -13.50 0.59 4.10
C GLU A 90 -13.31 1.80 5.04
N SER A 91 -12.81 2.92 4.51
CA SER A 91 -12.54 4.10 5.35
C SER A 91 -13.84 4.71 5.87
N PRO A 92 -13.88 5.19 7.14
CA PRO A 92 -15.12 5.66 7.76
C PRO A 92 -15.70 6.89 7.06
N ARG A 93 -14.86 7.75 6.46
CA ARG A 93 -15.33 8.89 5.64
C ARG A 93 -15.94 8.45 4.31
N TRP A 94 -15.39 7.43 3.65
CA TRP A 94 -15.96 6.87 2.42
C TRP A 94 -17.32 6.22 2.69
N LEU A 95 -17.45 5.50 3.82
CA LEU A 95 -18.73 4.92 4.27
C LEU A 95 -19.79 6.02 4.53
N ILE A 96 -19.41 7.14 5.14
CA ILE A 96 -20.31 8.30 5.33
C ILE A 96 -20.69 8.94 3.99
N ALA A 97 -19.73 9.13 3.08
CA ALA A 97 -19.98 9.74 1.76
C ALA A 97 -20.90 8.89 0.87
N ASN A 98 -20.88 7.57 1.02
CA ASN A 98 -21.78 6.64 0.31
C ASN A 98 -23.09 6.35 1.05
N GLY A 99 -23.44 7.12 2.07
CA GLY A 99 -24.70 6.99 2.81
C GLY A 99 -24.77 5.76 3.73
N LYS A 100 -23.67 5.01 3.92
CA LYS A 100 -23.57 3.85 4.83
C LYS A 100 -23.19 4.30 6.24
N ILE A 101 -23.99 5.20 6.82
CA ILE A 101 -23.72 5.87 8.10
C ILE A 101 -23.68 4.86 9.26
N GLU A 102 -24.54 3.84 9.24
CA GLU A 102 -24.59 2.77 10.26
C GLU A 102 -23.25 2.00 10.37
N GLN A 103 -22.67 1.65 9.22
CA GLN A 103 -21.40 0.92 9.13
C GLN A 103 -20.22 1.81 9.53
N ALA A 104 -20.26 3.09 9.15
CA ALA A 104 -19.27 4.07 9.62
C ALA A 104 -19.31 4.24 11.13
N ARG A 105 -20.51 4.29 11.74
CA ARG A 105 -20.69 4.41 13.19
C ARG A 105 -20.19 3.17 13.93
N ALA A 106 -20.46 1.96 13.43
CA ALA A 106 -19.93 0.72 14.01
C ALA A 106 -18.40 0.63 13.91
N MET A 107 -17.81 1.09 12.80
CA MET A 107 -16.36 1.13 12.60
C MET A 107 -15.70 2.17 13.51
N LEU A 108 -16.28 3.36 13.63
CA LEU A 108 -15.84 4.40 14.55
C LEU A 108 -15.98 3.96 16.02
N ALA A 109 -17.08 3.36 16.43
CA ALA A 109 -17.25 2.83 17.79
C ALA A 109 -16.19 1.76 18.12
N LYS A 110 -15.81 0.93 17.15
CA LYS A 110 -14.82 -0.14 17.33
C LYS A 110 -13.36 0.34 17.32
N TYR A 111 -13.02 1.32 16.49
CA TYR A 111 -11.62 1.78 16.31
C TYR A 111 -11.30 3.12 16.99
N HIS A 112 -12.31 3.93 17.31
CA HIS A 112 -12.17 5.25 17.95
C HIS A 112 -13.01 5.40 19.23
N GLY A 113 -14.00 4.54 19.47
CA GLY A 113 -14.99 4.75 20.54
C GLY A 113 -14.57 4.31 21.94
N GLU A 114 -13.43 3.66 22.15
CA GLU A 114 -13.07 3.06 23.45
C GLU A 114 -14.25 2.31 24.12
N GLY A 115 -15.19 1.75 23.34
CA GLY A 115 -16.37 1.05 23.84
C GLY A 115 -17.69 1.84 23.92
N GLN A 116 -17.84 3.05 23.33
CA GLN A 116 -19.13 3.77 23.20
C GLN A 116 -19.34 4.43 21.83
#